data_AF-A0A955EHZ6-F1
#
_entry.id   AF-A0A955EHZ6-F1
#
_cell.length_a   1.000
_cell.length_b   1.000
_cell.length_c   1.000
_cell.angle_alpha   90.00
_cell.angle_beta   90.00
_cell.angle_gamma   90.00
#
_symmetry.space_group_name_H-M   'P 1'
#
loop_
_entity.id
_entity.type
_entity.pdbx_description
1 polymer ?
#
loop_
_entity_poly.entity_id
_entity_poly.type
_entity_poly.pdbx_seq_one_letter_code
_entity_poly.pdbx_strand_id
1 'polypeptide(L)'
;MNAVAHGGHHEAEHALRRTETQLFAQLFRGYLEASDAVRRVICDMAGVINDPQADEDEKAAALSTLMEAMSPSHAPESRGGELGIDLADLAEGQAGNAAECASHDLEEEDFARRLREVMEERGLTQSELAGRIGVGQPAIANMLARNCRPQRRTVERLAAALEVPPQRLWPDM
;
A
#
# COMPACT_ATOMS: atom_id res chain seq x y z
N MET A 1 -44.18 -33.23 -0.59
CA MET A 1 -43.46 -32.12 -1.25
C MET A 1 -43.19 -31.03 -0.23
N ASN A 2 -41.98 -30.96 0.34
CA ASN A 2 -41.27 -29.72 0.66
C ASN A 2 -39.95 -30.04 1.36
N ALA A 3 -38.86 -30.04 0.60
CA ALA A 3 -37.49 -30.15 1.12
C ALA A 3 -36.52 -29.52 0.11
N VAL A 4 -36.63 -28.21 -0.15
CA VAL A 4 -35.68 -27.50 -1.04
C VAL A 4 -35.27 -26.10 -0.51
N ALA A 5 -35.82 -25.61 0.60
CA ALA A 5 -35.60 -24.20 0.99
C ALA A 5 -34.37 -23.90 1.89
N HIS A 6 -33.66 -24.91 2.42
CA HIS A 6 -32.56 -24.66 3.40
C HIS A 6 -31.14 -24.66 2.81
N GLY A 7 -30.95 -25.05 1.54
CA GLY A 7 -29.62 -25.07 0.91
C GLY A 7 -29.14 -23.69 0.41
N GLY A 8 -30.05 -22.85 -0.09
CA GLY A 8 -29.70 -21.59 -0.76
C GLY A 8 -29.19 -20.50 0.18
N HIS A 9 -29.62 -20.47 1.45
CA HIS A 9 -29.15 -19.48 2.42
C HIS A 9 -27.69 -19.71 2.82
N HIS A 10 -27.28 -20.96 3.00
CA HIS A 10 -25.90 -21.30 3.31
C HIS A 10 -24.96 -21.00 2.12
N GLU A 11 -25.37 -21.32 0.89
CA GLU A 11 -24.57 -20.98 -0.31
C GLU A 11 -24.42 -19.47 -0.50
N ALA A 12 -25.49 -18.69 -0.30
CA ALA A 12 -25.44 -17.23 -0.41
C ALA A 12 -24.53 -16.60 0.67
N GLU A 13 -24.58 -17.09 1.91
CA GLU A 13 -23.72 -16.63 3.00
C GLU A 13 -22.24 -17.00 2.76
N HIS A 14 -21.98 -18.20 2.24
CA HIS A 14 -20.62 -18.61 1.85
C HIS A 14 -20.09 -17.79 0.67
N ALA A 15 -20.94 -17.45 -0.30
CA ALA A 15 -20.58 -16.60 -1.42
C ALA A 15 -20.25 -15.16 -0.95
N LEU A 16 -21.09 -14.60 -0.06
CA LEU A 16 -20.87 -13.27 0.51
C LEU A 16 -19.55 -13.22 1.29
N ARG A 17 -19.31 -14.18 2.20
CA ARG A 17 -18.05 -14.27 2.96
C ARG A 17 -16.84 -14.41 2.04
N ARG A 18 -16.96 -15.14 0.93
CA ARG A 18 -15.90 -15.26 -0.07
C ARG A 18 -15.59 -13.92 -0.74
N THR A 19 -16.62 -13.18 -1.13
CA THR A 19 -16.49 -11.85 -1.72
C THR A 19 -15.90 -10.85 -0.74
N GLU A 20 -16.37 -10.82 0.51
CA GLU A 20 -15.82 -9.96 1.57
C GLU A 20 -14.34 -10.26 1.82
N THR A 21 -13.97 -11.54 1.89
CA THR A 21 -12.57 -11.96 2.08
C THR A 21 -11.68 -11.54 0.91
N GLN A 22 -12.20 -11.64 -0.33
CA GLN A 22 -11.48 -11.18 -1.52
C GLN A 22 -11.29 -9.66 -1.54
N LEU A 23 -12.34 -8.90 -1.18
CA LEU A 23 -12.29 -7.45 -1.10
C LEU A 23 -11.30 -7.01 -0.02
N PHE A 24 -11.35 -7.61 1.17
CA PHE A 24 -10.38 -7.36 2.23
C PHE A 24 -8.95 -7.62 1.75
N ALA A 25 -8.68 -8.75 1.09
CA ALA A 25 -7.35 -9.07 0.61
C ALA A 25 -6.82 -8.04 -0.43
N GLN A 26 -7.71 -7.53 -1.30
CA GLN A 26 -7.36 -6.49 -2.28
C GLN A 26 -7.03 -5.15 -1.59
N LEU A 27 -7.91 -4.70 -0.69
CA LEU A 27 -7.73 -3.45 0.05
C LEU A 27 -6.52 -3.50 0.98
N PHE A 28 -6.33 -4.61 1.69
CA PHE A 28 -5.20 -4.82 2.59
C PHE A 28 -3.87 -4.83 1.84
N ARG A 29 -3.84 -5.42 0.64
CA ARG A 29 -2.68 -5.33 -0.23
C ARG A 29 -2.38 -3.88 -0.63
N GLY A 30 -3.40 -3.10 -1.01
CA GLY A 30 -3.25 -1.67 -1.30
C GLY A 30 -2.69 -0.88 -0.10
N TYR A 31 -3.18 -1.16 1.11
CA TYR A 31 -2.63 -0.57 2.34
C TYR A 31 -1.16 -0.93 2.58
N LEU A 32 -0.76 -2.18 2.35
CA LEU A 32 0.63 -2.61 2.50
C LEU A 32 1.58 -1.96 1.47
N GLU A 33 1.06 -1.65 0.28
CA GLU A 33 1.77 -0.99 -0.82
C GLU A 33 1.78 0.56 -0.69
N ALA A 34 0.94 1.13 0.18
CA ALA A 34 0.83 2.57 0.40
C ALA A 34 2.05 3.16 1.13
N SER A 35 2.34 4.45 0.86
CA SER A 35 3.38 5.22 1.53
C SER A 35 3.05 5.43 3.02
N ASP A 36 4.06 5.76 3.84
CA ASP A 36 3.86 6.03 5.27
C ASP A 36 2.87 7.17 5.54
N ALA A 37 2.89 8.19 4.69
CA ALA A 37 1.93 9.30 4.76
C ALA A 37 0.49 8.82 4.51
N VAL A 38 0.27 8.04 3.45
CA VAL A 38 -1.05 7.51 3.10
C VAL A 38 -1.53 6.51 4.17
N ARG A 39 -0.64 5.64 4.67
CA ARG A 39 -0.98 4.70 5.76
C ARG A 39 -1.41 5.42 7.03
N ARG A 40 -0.75 6.54 7.38
CA ARG A 40 -1.14 7.36 8.53
C ARG A 40 -2.56 7.91 8.35
N VAL A 41 -2.86 8.51 7.21
CA VAL A 41 -4.22 9.01 6.89
C VAL A 41 -5.26 7.89 6.99
N ILE A 42 -4.97 6.72 6.42
CA ILE A 42 -5.86 5.55 6.50
C ILE A 42 -6.11 5.14 7.96
N CYS A 43 -5.06 5.06 8.78
CA CYS A 43 -5.20 4.70 10.19
C CYS A 43 -5.98 5.75 11.01
N ASP A 44 -5.73 7.04 10.77
CA ASP A 44 -6.40 8.14 11.46
C ASP A 44 -7.90 8.14 11.12
N MET A 45 -8.25 8.04 9.84
CA MET A 45 -9.66 8.00 9.39
C MET A 45 -10.37 6.72 9.84
N ALA A 46 -9.70 5.58 9.81
CA ALA A 46 -10.25 4.34 10.38
C ALA A 46 -10.51 4.46 11.89
N GLY A 47 -9.69 5.24 12.61
CA GLY A 47 -9.93 5.59 14.00
C GLY A 47 -11.24 6.34 14.20
N VAL A 48 -11.48 7.40 13.40
CA VAL A 48 -12.72 8.20 13.44
C VAL A 48 -13.95 7.35 13.10
N ILE A 49 -13.88 6.52 12.05
CA ILE A 49 -15.00 5.67 11.62
C ILE A 49 -15.42 4.69 12.73
N ASN A 50 -14.45 4.13 13.44
CA ASN A 50 -14.71 3.16 14.51
C ASN A 50 -14.90 3.80 15.89
N ASP A 51 -14.80 5.13 16.00
CA ASP A 51 -15.03 5.83 17.26
C ASP A 51 -16.54 5.79 17.59
N PRO A 52 -16.94 5.17 18.73
CA PRO A 52 -18.34 5.15 19.13
C PRO A 52 -18.88 6.54 19.53
N GLN A 53 -18.03 7.53 19.75
CA GLN A 53 -18.40 8.89 20.12
C GLN A 53 -18.42 9.86 18.93
N ALA A 54 -17.82 9.51 17.79
CA ALA A 54 -17.86 10.34 16.60
C ALA A 54 -19.29 10.43 16.04
N ASP A 55 -19.66 11.62 15.59
CA ASP A 55 -20.96 11.85 14.97
C ASP A 55 -21.02 11.32 13.52
N GLU A 56 -22.21 11.31 12.95
CA GLU A 56 -22.41 10.76 11.59
C GLU A 56 -21.74 11.59 10.51
N ASP A 57 -21.61 12.91 10.71
CA ASP A 57 -20.97 13.80 9.74
C ASP A 57 -19.44 13.60 9.75
N GLU A 58 -18.85 13.43 10.93
CA GLU A 58 -17.44 13.08 11.12
C GLU A 58 -17.11 11.72 10.49
N LYS A 59 -17.96 10.71 10.71
CA LYS A 59 -17.80 9.39 10.11
C LYS A 59 -17.94 9.42 8.59
N ALA A 60 -18.89 10.18 8.06
CA ALA A 60 -19.08 10.34 6.62
C ALA A 60 -17.88 11.04 5.97
N ALA A 61 -17.37 12.11 6.59
CA ALA A 61 -16.16 12.80 6.14
C ALA A 61 -14.94 11.87 6.14
N ALA A 62 -14.72 11.15 7.23
CA ALA A 62 -13.62 10.19 7.36
C ALA A 62 -13.71 9.06 6.32
N LEU A 63 -14.92 8.58 6.03
CA LEU A 63 -15.13 7.56 5.00
C LEU A 63 -14.78 8.09 3.61
N SER A 64 -15.15 9.33 3.28
CA SER A 64 -14.79 9.96 2.00
C SER A 64 -13.28 10.08 1.84
N THR A 65 -12.59 10.59 2.87
CA THR A 65 -11.12 10.71 2.87
C THR A 65 -10.44 9.35 2.75
N LEU A 66 -10.96 8.33 3.43
CA LEU A 66 -10.45 6.98 3.34
C LEU A 66 -10.61 6.40 1.92
N MET A 67 -11.75 6.62 1.28
CA MET A 67 -12.00 6.19 -0.11
C MET A 67 -11.06 6.87 -1.12
N GLU A 68 -10.78 8.15 -0.95
CA GLU A 68 -9.83 8.89 -1.78
C GLU A 68 -8.41 8.36 -1.62
N ALA A 69 -7.97 8.14 -0.37
CA ALA A 69 -6.63 7.63 -0.06
C ALA A 69 -6.40 6.19 -0.55
N MET A 70 -7.45 5.38 -0.62
CA MET A 70 -7.38 3.97 -1.03
C MET A 70 -7.63 3.75 -2.53
N SER A 71 -8.04 4.77 -3.27
CA SER A 71 -8.35 4.64 -4.71
C SER A 71 -7.08 4.75 -5.55
N PRO A 72 -6.73 3.74 -6.37
CA PRO A 72 -5.54 3.77 -7.25
C PRO A 72 -5.53 4.89 -8.30
N SER A 73 -6.65 5.62 -8.45
CA SER A 73 -6.88 6.63 -9.50
C SER A 73 -6.75 8.08 -9.04
N HIS A 74 -6.19 8.35 -7.85
CA HIS A 74 -5.76 9.70 -7.45
C HIS A 74 -4.24 9.84 -7.40
N ALA A 75 -3.54 9.27 -8.38
CA ALA A 75 -2.43 10.04 -8.94
C ALA A 75 -3.04 11.37 -9.44
N PRO A 76 -2.48 12.55 -9.14
CA PRO A 76 -3.07 13.84 -9.50
C PRO A 76 -3.09 14.12 -11.02
N GLU A 77 -2.89 13.12 -11.88
CA GLU A 77 -2.82 13.25 -13.33
C GLU A 77 -3.97 12.54 -14.04
N SER A 78 -5.21 12.97 -13.79
CA SER A 78 -6.32 12.93 -14.78
C SER A 78 -7.63 13.42 -14.17
N ARG A 79 -7.75 14.75 -14.00
CA ARG A 79 -9.03 15.42 -14.19
C ARG A 79 -8.86 16.47 -15.29
N GLY A 80 -8.62 15.97 -16.50
CA GLY A 80 -8.97 16.71 -17.71
C GLY A 80 -10.49 16.79 -17.78
N GLY A 81 -11.04 17.89 -17.31
CA GLY A 81 -12.47 18.16 -17.33
C GLY A 81 -12.68 19.61 -16.95
N GLU A 82 -12.80 20.45 -17.97
CA GLU A 82 -13.20 21.84 -17.87
C GLU A 82 -14.41 22.00 -16.94
N LEU A 83 -14.20 22.64 -15.79
CA LEU A 83 -15.22 23.49 -15.21
C LEU A 83 -14.51 24.77 -14.76
N GLY A 84 -14.51 25.75 -15.66
CA GLY A 84 -14.19 27.12 -15.31
C GLY A 84 -15.22 27.62 -14.30
N ILE A 85 -14.79 27.75 -13.05
CA ILE A 85 -15.35 28.72 -12.13
C ILE A 85 -14.23 29.73 -11.94
N ASP A 86 -14.43 30.90 -12.54
CA ASP A 86 -13.52 32.03 -12.50
C ASP A 86 -13.50 32.54 -11.04
N LEU A 87 -12.54 32.06 -10.25
CA LEU A 87 -12.39 32.45 -8.84
C LEU A 87 -11.29 33.51 -8.72
N ALA A 88 -11.51 34.64 -9.40
CA ALA A 88 -10.74 35.87 -9.22
C ALA A 88 -11.04 36.57 -7.88
N ASP A 89 -12.04 36.11 -7.14
CA ASP A 89 -12.37 36.61 -5.81
C ASP A 89 -12.43 35.44 -4.85
N LEU A 90 -11.36 35.22 -4.10
CA LEU A 90 -11.35 34.89 -2.67
C LEU A 90 -9.87 34.80 -2.27
N ALA A 91 -9.27 35.98 -2.20
CA ALA A 91 -8.02 36.19 -1.48
C ALA A 91 -8.22 35.81 -0.02
N GLU A 92 -7.38 34.89 0.47
CA GLU A 92 -6.59 34.98 1.70
C GLU A 92 -6.37 33.60 2.32
N GLY A 93 -5.10 33.20 2.38
CA GLY A 93 -4.63 32.18 3.31
C GLY A 93 -4.28 30.84 2.69
N GLN A 94 -3.05 30.71 2.19
CA GLN A 94 -2.10 29.64 2.57
C GLN A 94 -0.79 29.84 1.79
N ALA A 95 0.09 30.63 2.40
CA ALA A 95 1.49 30.71 2.04
C ALA A 95 2.24 29.50 2.63
N GLY A 96 3.11 28.90 1.81
CA GLY A 96 3.91 27.71 2.13
C GLY A 96 3.11 26.45 1.81
N ASN A 97 3.53 25.54 0.94
CA ASN A 97 4.87 24.95 0.84
C ASN A 97 5.02 24.40 -0.59
N ALA A 98 5.69 25.14 -1.47
CA ALA A 98 5.88 24.73 -2.87
C ALA A 98 7.35 24.39 -3.21
N ALA A 99 8.20 24.20 -2.20
CA ALA A 99 9.66 24.12 -2.40
C ALA A 99 10.33 22.81 -1.93
N GLU A 100 9.63 21.84 -1.32
CA GLU A 100 10.28 20.67 -0.68
C GLU A 100 9.90 19.30 -1.26
N CYS A 101 9.19 19.20 -2.39
CA CYS A 101 8.88 17.90 -3.02
C CYS A 101 9.68 17.61 -4.30
N ALA A 102 10.57 18.50 -4.75
CA ALA A 102 11.31 18.31 -5.99
C ALA A 102 12.61 17.48 -5.83
N SER A 103 12.87 16.90 -4.65
CA SER A 103 14.12 16.19 -4.34
C SER A 103 13.94 14.78 -3.77
N HIS A 104 12.78 14.15 -3.92
CA HIS A 104 12.52 12.84 -3.28
C HIS A 104 12.20 11.67 -4.24
N ASP A 105 12.23 11.87 -5.55
CA ASP A 105 11.90 10.82 -6.53
C ASP A 105 13.12 10.10 -7.15
N LEU A 106 14.36 10.45 -6.78
CA LEU A 106 15.57 9.88 -7.41
C LEU A 106 16.20 8.69 -6.65
N GLU A 107 15.63 8.27 -5.52
CA GLU A 107 16.23 7.19 -4.69
C GLU A 107 15.33 5.95 -4.51
N GLU A 108 14.07 5.98 -4.97
CA GLU A 108 13.10 4.90 -4.71
C GLU A 108 13.11 3.73 -5.71
N GLU A 109 13.95 3.75 -6.77
CA GLU A 109 13.86 2.76 -7.86
C GLU A 109 14.71 1.49 -7.72
N ASP A 110 15.46 1.27 -6.64
CA ASP A 110 16.68 0.46 -6.82
C ASP A 110 16.87 -0.79 -5.95
N PHE A 111 15.92 -1.10 -5.06
CA PHE A 111 16.04 -2.25 -4.17
C PHE A 111 16.13 -3.58 -4.92
N ALA A 112 15.23 -3.79 -5.88
CA ALA A 112 15.18 -5.05 -6.63
C ALA A 112 16.46 -5.25 -7.45
N ARG A 113 17.04 -4.18 -8.00
CA ARG A 113 18.34 -4.26 -8.70
C ARG A 113 19.45 -4.63 -7.73
N ARG A 114 19.61 -3.89 -6.63
CA ARG A 114 20.66 -4.16 -5.61
C ARG A 114 20.55 -5.56 -5.03
N LEU A 115 19.33 -6.05 -4.82
CA LEU A 115 19.11 -7.41 -4.35
C LEU A 115 19.59 -8.45 -5.36
N ARG A 116 19.33 -8.25 -6.67
CA ARG A 116 19.87 -9.14 -7.72
C ARG A 116 21.39 -9.11 -7.76
N GLU A 117 21.98 -7.92 -7.73
CA GLU A 117 23.44 -7.74 -7.74
C GLU A 117 24.10 -8.49 -6.60
N VAL A 118 23.60 -8.34 -5.36
CA VAL A 118 24.14 -9.04 -4.20
C VAL A 118 23.91 -10.56 -4.29
N MET A 119 22.78 -11.01 -4.84
CA MET A 119 22.54 -12.44 -5.07
C MET A 119 23.53 -13.03 -6.10
N GLU A 120 23.81 -12.30 -7.18
CA GLU A 120 24.78 -12.70 -8.20
C GLU A 120 26.21 -12.72 -7.65
N GLU A 121 26.62 -11.68 -6.91
CA GLU A 121 27.91 -11.62 -6.22
C GLU A 121 28.13 -12.82 -5.28
N ARG A 122 27.05 -13.32 -4.66
CA ARG A 122 27.09 -14.46 -3.73
C ARG A 122 26.75 -15.81 -4.36
N GLY A 123 26.45 -15.85 -5.65
CA GLY A 123 26.06 -17.08 -6.35
C GLY A 123 24.79 -17.73 -5.78
N LEU A 124 23.84 -16.93 -5.28
CA LEU A 124 22.61 -17.40 -4.65
C LEU A 124 21.42 -17.34 -5.61
N THR A 125 20.64 -18.42 -5.63
CA THR A 125 19.34 -18.46 -6.29
C THR A 125 18.22 -17.89 -5.42
N GLN A 126 17.08 -17.54 -6.03
CA GLN A 126 15.90 -17.06 -5.30
C GLN A 126 15.39 -18.09 -4.27
N SER A 127 15.44 -19.38 -4.61
CA SER A 127 15.03 -20.46 -3.72
C SER A 127 15.92 -20.58 -2.50
N GLU A 128 17.24 -20.43 -2.68
CA GLU A 128 18.20 -20.49 -1.57
C GLU A 128 18.05 -19.28 -0.65
N LEU A 129 17.90 -18.08 -1.21
CA LEU A 129 17.62 -16.88 -0.42
C LEU A 129 16.31 -17.01 0.35
N ALA A 130 15.25 -17.50 -0.31
CA ALA A 130 13.95 -17.76 0.32
C ALA A 130 14.08 -18.74 1.49
N GLY A 131 14.83 -19.82 1.31
CA GLY A 131 15.14 -20.80 2.36
C GLY A 131 15.88 -20.18 3.54
N ARG A 132 16.87 -19.32 3.30
CA ARG A 132 17.64 -18.64 4.36
C ARG A 132 16.79 -17.71 5.21
N ILE A 133 15.83 -17.00 4.62
CA ILE A 133 14.95 -16.09 5.37
C ILE A 133 13.65 -16.73 5.85
N GLY A 134 13.40 -18.00 5.53
CA GLY A 134 12.20 -18.74 5.94
C GLY A 134 10.92 -18.27 5.24
N VAL A 135 10.99 -17.94 3.95
CA VAL A 135 9.80 -17.60 3.12
C VAL A 135 9.72 -18.52 1.90
N GLY A 136 8.59 -18.51 1.20
CA GLY A 136 8.46 -19.21 -0.08
C GLY A 136 9.19 -18.48 -1.22
N GLN A 137 9.77 -19.21 -2.18
CA GLN A 137 10.40 -18.64 -3.38
C GLN A 137 9.52 -17.62 -4.14
N PRO A 138 8.17 -17.79 -4.24
CA PRO A 138 7.31 -16.76 -4.84
C PRO A 138 7.38 -15.40 -4.15
N ALA A 139 7.68 -15.35 -2.84
CA ALA A 139 7.84 -14.08 -2.12
C ALA A 139 9.08 -13.32 -2.60
N ILE A 140 10.21 -14.02 -2.81
CA ILE A 140 11.44 -13.42 -3.37
C ILE A 140 11.22 -13.01 -4.83
N ALA A 141 10.59 -13.86 -5.64
CA ALA A 141 10.26 -13.53 -7.02
C ALA A 141 9.39 -12.26 -7.12
N ASN A 142 8.37 -12.16 -6.26
CA ASN A 142 7.50 -10.98 -6.21
C ASN A 142 8.26 -9.72 -5.75
N MET A 143 9.17 -9.82 -4.78
CA MET A 143 10.02 -8.69 -4.36
C MET A 143 10.96 -8.22 -5.47
N LEU A 144 11.46 -9.13 -6.30
CA LEU A 144 12.36 -8.80 -7.42
C LEU A 144 11.62 -8.27 -8.66
N ALA A 145 10.35 -8.62 -8.81
CA ALA A 145 9.51 -8.22 -9.94
C ALA A 145 8.78 -6.89 -9.72
N ARG A 146 8.60 -6.47 -8.46
CA ARG A 146 7.91 -5.23 -8.12
C ARG A 146 8.93 -4.14 -7.82
N ASN A 147 8.84 -3.03 -8.54
CA ASN A 147 9.48 -1.76 -8.15
C ASN A 147 8.70 -1.18 -6.96
N CYS A 148 8.81 -1.82 -5.80
CA CYS A 148 8.15 -1.38 -4.58
C CYS A 148 9.16 -1.20 -3.44
N ARG A 149 8.91 -0.21 -2.58
CA ARG A 149 9.67 0.04 -1.36
C ARG A 149 9.44 -1.09 -0.34
N PRO A 150 10.45 -1.94 -0.05
CA PRO A 150 10.35 -2.97 0.96
C PRO A 150 10.27 -2.33 2.36
N GLN A 151 9.55 -2.99 3.27
CA GLN A 151 9.56 -2.59 4.68
C GLN A 151 10.98 -2.72 5.26
N ARG A 152 11.38 -1.80 6.15
CA ARG A 152 12.70 -1.80 6.81
C ARG A 152 13.07 -3.17 7.40
N ARG A 153 12.12 -3.81 8.10
CA ARG A 153 12.30 -5.15 8.68
C ARG A 153 12.62 -6.23 7.62
N THR A 154 12.05 -6.11 6.43
CA THR A 154 12.32 -7.02 5.31
C THR A 154 13.74 -6.80 4.78
N VAL A 155 14.17 -5.54 4.64
CA VAL A 155 15.53 -5.20 4.24
C VAL A 155 16.54 -5.76 5.25
N GLU A 156 16.33 -5.55 6.54
CA GLU A 156 17.19 -6.07 7.61
C GLU A 156 17.33 -7.60 7.57
N ARG A 157 16.21 -8.33 7.39
CA ARG A 157 16.22 -9.79 7.30
C ARG A 157 16.97 -10.30 6.07
N LEU A 158 16.77 -9.65 4.93
CA LEU A 158 17.47 -9.99 3.69
C LEU A 158 18.96 -9.69 3.79
N ALA A 159 19.31 -8.51 4.31
CA ALA A 159 20.68 -8.10 4.55
C ALA A 159 21.40 -9.07 5.50
N ALA A 160 20.74 -9.52 6.57
CA ALA A 160 21.29 -10.54 7.47
C ALA A 160 21.52 -11.89 6.78
N ALA A 161 20.56 -12.38 5.98
CA ALA A 161 20.71 -13.64 5.25
C ALA A 161 21.73 -13.60 4.10
N LEU A 162 21.94 -12.40 3.58
CA LEU A 162 22.97 -12.07 2.60
C LEU A 162 24.26 -11.58 3.26
N GLU A 163 24.36 -11.53 4.60
CA GLU A 163 25.52 -11.04 5.37
C GLU A 163 26.12 -9.73 4.84
N VAL A 164 25.26 -8.76 4.50
CA VAL A 164 25.63 -7.40 4.07
C VAL A 164 24.99 -6.37 5.00
N PRO A 165 25.53 -5.14 5.09
CA PRO A 165 24.82 -4.07 5.77
C PRO A 165 23.50 -3.74 5.04
N PRO A 166 22.41 -3.40 5.74
CA PRO A 166 21.13 -3.05 5.12
C PRO A 166 21.23 -1.91 4.09
N GLN A 167 22.16 -0.96 4.32
CA GLN A 167 22.46 0.14 3.41
C GLN A 167 22.89 -0.31 2.01
N ARG A 168 23.42 -1.54 1.90
CA ARG A 168 23.77 -2.12 0.60
C ARG A 168 22.53 -2.42 -0.25
N LEU A 169 21.42 -2.77 0.38
CA LEU A 169 20.15 -3.03 -0.28
C LEU A 169 19.26 -1.78 -0.35
N TRP A 170 19.36 -0.90 0.65
CA TRP A 170 18.55 0.32 0.75
C TRP A 170 19.37 1.46 1.37
N PRO A 171 19.80 2.49 0.60
CA PRO A 171 20.77 3.48 1.08
C PRO A 171 20.22 4.40 2.18
N ASP A 172 18.92 4.72 2.17
CA ASP A 172 18.29 5.66 3.11
C ASP A 172 17.84 5.02 4.44
N MET A 173 18.61 4.05 4.92
CA MET A 173 18.32 3.25 6.13
C MET A 173 19.12 3.67 7.36
#